data_AF-A0A1B6FAY6-F1
#
_entry.id   AF-A0A1B6FAY6-F1
#
_cell.length_a   1.000
_cell.length_b   1.000
_cell.length_c   1.000
_cell.angle_alpha   90.00
_cell.angle_beta   90.00
_cell.angle_gamma   90.00
#
_symmetry.space_group_name_H-M   'P 1'
#
loop_
_entity.id
_entity.type
_entity.pdbx_description
1 polymer ?
#
loop_
_entity_poly.entity_id
_entity_poly.type
_entity_poly.pdbx_seq_one_letter_code
_entity_poly.pdbx_strand_id
1 'polypeptide(L)'
;RLFERARDYAGSGGAVITTLMTFVMGFYVTLIVTRWWEQYRLLPWPDTLALFVSAAIVGQDERGRLMRRNIVRYAILAYVITLKHVSVRVKKRFPTLQHIVDAGIMMESEKKIVEMMDSKSPMAKYWMPLVWATNIINRARRDNLIMSDQLVQTLLFELSEHR
;
A
#
# COMPACT_ATOMS: atom_id res chain seq x y z
N ARG A 1 -57.64 13.44 -18.27
CA ARG A 1 -57.37 14.90 -18.34
C ARG A 1 -56.29 15.40 -17.36
N LEU A 2 -56.36 15.14 -16.04
CA LEU A 2 -55.29 15.58 -15.12
C LEU A 2 -53.96 14.85 -15.39
N PHE A 3 -54.01 13.54 -15.55
CA PHE A 3 -52.85 12.70 -15.86
C PHE A 3 -52.15 13.08 -17.17
N GLU A 4 -52.93 13.36 -18.23
CA GLU A 4 -52.38 13.77 -19.53
C GLU A 4 -51.62 15.11 -19.43
N ARG A 5 -52.17 16.08 -18.68
CA ARG A 5 -51.48 17.36 -18.42
C ARG A 5 -50.19 17.17 -17.61
N ALA A 6 -50.20 16.27 -16.63
CA ALA A 6 -49.00 15.95 -15.84
C ALA A 6 -47.92 15.26 -16.69
N ARG A 7 -48.32 14.34 -17.59
CA ARG A 7 -47.43 13.68 -18.55
C ARG A 7 -46.79 14.71 -19.49
N ASP A 8 -47.58 15.60 -20.07
CA ASP A 8 -47.09 16.57 -21.03
C ASP A 8 -46.16 17.61 -20.35
N TYR A 9 -46.48 18.02 -19.13
CA TYR A 9 -45.60 18.84 -18.28
C TYR A 9 -44.27 18.13 -17.99
N ALA A 10 -44.28 16.89 -17.53
CA ALA A 10 -43.06 16.12 -17.26
C ALA A 10 -42.25 15.82 -18.53
N GLY A 11 -42.91 15.56 -19.66
CA GLY A 11 -42.28 15.28 -20.95
C GLY A 11 -41.59 16.51 -21.56
N SER A 12 -42.15 17.71 -21.34
CA SER A 12 -41.65 18.97 -21.92
C SER A 12 -40.20 19.32 -21.54
N GLY A 13 -39.75 18.93 -20.34
CA GLY A 13 -38.38 19.15 -19.87
C GLY A 13 -37.42 17.98 -20.10
N GLY A 14 -37.93 16.82 -20.52
CA GLY A 14 -37.19 15.55 -20.51
C GLY A 14 -35.94 15.56 -21.39
N ALA A 15 -36.00 16.14 -22.59
CA ALA A 15 -34.86 16.18 -23.53
C ALA A 15 -33.71 17.07 -23.03
N VAL A 16 -34.04 18.25 -22.47
CA VAL A 16 -33.05 19.18 -21.90
C VAL A 16 -32.41 18.57 -20.66
N ILE A 17 -33.22 17.99 -19.76
CA ILE A 17 -32.72 17.33 -18.56
C ILE A 17 -31.80 16.16 -18.94
N THR A 18 -32.18 15.33 -19.90
CA THR A 18 -31.35 14.19 -20.36
C THR A 18 -30.02 14.65 -20.94
N THR A 19 -30.02 15.74 -21.72
CA THR A 19 -28.81 16.29 -22.33
C THR A 19 -27.86 16.85 -21.27
N LEU A 20 -28.39 17.63 -20.32
CA LEU A 20 -27.61 18.17 -19.19
C LEU A 20 -27.09 17.05 -18.27
N MET A 21 -27.90 16.03 -18.01
CA MET A 21 -27.50 14.86 -17.22
C MET A 21 -26.39 14.07 -17.91
N THR A 22 -26.48 13.85 -19.21
CA THR A 22 -25.44 13.16 -19.99
C THR A 22 -24.13 13.93 -19.94
N PHE A 23 -24.19 15.26 -20.07
CA PHE A 23 -23.03 16.14 -19.97
C PHE A 23 -22.38 16.07 -18.59
N VAL A 24 -23.14 16.30 -17.51
CA VAL A 24 -22.62 16.26 -16.12
C VAL A 24 -22.09 14.87 -15.77
N MET A 25 -22.77 13.81 -16.20
CA MET A 25 -22.32 12.44 -16.01
C MET A 25 -21.00 12.18 -16.73
N GLY A 26 -20.79 12.77 -17.92
CA GLY A 26 -19.52 12.70 -18.64
C GLY A 26 -18.34 13.24 -17.83
N PHE A 27 -18.47 14.43 -17.24
CA PHE A 27 -17.42 14.99 -16.37
C PHE A 27 -17.24 14.17 -15.09
N TYR A 28 -18.34 13.74 -14.48
CA TYR A 28 -18.31 12.96 -13.25
C TYR A 28 -17.61 11.61 -13.44
N VAL A 29 -17.96 10.87 -14.49
CA VAL A 29 -17.32 9.60 -14.85
C VAL A 29 -15.84 9.81 -15.16
N THR A 30 -15.51 10.85 -15.94
CA THR A 30 -14.11 11.18 -16.23
C THR A 30 -13.32 11.44 -14.94
N LEU A 31 -13.87 12.21 -14.01
CA LEU A 31 -13.25 12.47 -12.71
C LEU A 31 -13.05 11.18 -11.90
N ILE A 32 -14.05 10.31 -11.85
CA ILE A 32 -13.95 9.02 -11.14
C ILE A 32 -12.85 8.16 -11.74
N VAL A 33 -12.84 8.00 -13.07
CA VAL A 33 -11.86 7.14 -13.77
C VAL A 33 -10.44 7.65 -13.54
N THR A 34 -10.23 8.97 -13.62
CA THR A 34 -8.93 9.57 -13.33
C THR A 34 -8.51 9.29 -11.89
N ARG A 35 -9.37 9.50 -10.90
CA ARG A 35 -9.04 9.24 -9.49
C ARG A 35 -8.79 7.76 -9.21
N TRP A 36 -9.56 6.88 -9.82
CA TRP A 36 -9.37 5.43 -9.70
C TRP A 36 -8.02 5.01 -10.26
N TRP A 37 -7.64 5.53 -11.43
CA TRP A 37 -6.36 5.22 -12.04
C TRP A 37 -5.19 5.74 -11.20
N GLU A 38 -5.28 6.97 -10.69
CA GLU A 38 -4.25 7.51 -9.79
C GLU A 38 -4.13 6.70 -8.49
N GLN A 39 -5.25 6.23 -7.91
CA GLN A 39 -5.20 5.32 -6.76
C GLN A 39 -4.52 3.98 -7.09
N TYR A 40 -4.76 3.43 -8.28
CA TYR A 40 -4.12 2.20 -8.72
C TYR A 40 -2.61 2.38 -8.91
N ARG A 41 -2.18 3.50 -9.48
CA ARG A 41 -0.76 3.82 -9.70
C ARG A 41 0.03 4.02 -8.42
N LEU A 42 -0.64 4.44 -7.33
CA LEU A 42 -0.03 4.61 -6.01
C LEU A 42 0.16 3.29 -5.25
N LEU A 43 -0.28 2.14 -5.77
CA LEU A 43 -0.04 0.86 -5.10
C LEU A 43 1.47 0.51 -5.19
N PRO A 44 2.18 0.38 -4.05
CA PRO A 44 3.59 0.03 -4.06
C PRO A 44 3.78 -1.42 -4.52
N TRP A 45 4.53 -1.59 -5.61
CA TRP A 45 4.90 -2.90 -6.14
C TRP A 45 6.26 -3.30 -5.53
N PRO A 46 6.35 -4.45 -4.82
CA PRO A 46 7.59 -4.86 -4.16
C PRO A 46 8.69 -5.31 -5.15
N ASP A 47 8.37 -5.43 -6.42
CA ASP A 47 9.22 -5.97 -7.48
C ASP A 47 10.52 -5.17 -7.67
N THR A 48 10.45 -3.83 -7.70
CA THR A 48 11.63 -2.97 -7.87
C THR A 48 12.55 -3.10 -6.66
N LEU A 49 11.99 -3.00 -5.45
CA LEU A 49 12.73 -3.18 -4.21
C LEU A 49 13.37 -4.56 -4.14
N ALA A 50 12.65 -5.63 -4.49
CA ALA A 50 13.17 -6.99 -4.47
C ALA A 50 14.36 -7.16 -5.44
N LEU A 51 14.28 -6.56 -6.62
CA LEU A 51 15.36 -6.57 -7.61
C LEU A 51 16.61 -5.85 -7.07
N PHE A 52 16.46 -4.65 -6.52
CA PHE A 52 17.59 -3.91 -5.94
C PHE A 52 18.18 -4.61 -4.71
N VAL A 53 17.35 -5.17 -3.83
CA VAL A 53 17.80 -5.93 -2.66
C VAL A 53 18.58 -7.18 -3.06
N SER A 54 18.13 -7.85 -4.13
CA SER A 54 18.83 -9.02 -4.69
C SER A 54 20.17 -8.65 -5.31
N ALA A 55 20.27 -7.48 -5.96
CA ALA A 55 21.52 -6.99 -6.53
C ALA A 55 22.51 -6.47 -5.47
N ALA A 56 22.01 -5.83 -4.41
CA ALA A 56 22.85 -5.18 -3.41
C ALA A 56 23.47 -6.14 -2.39
N ILE A 57 22.71 -7.15 -1.95
CA ILE A 57 23.20 -8.15 -0.98
C ILE A 57 23.59 -9.41 -1.77
N VAL A 58 24.84 -9.47 -2.20
CA VAL A 58 25.39 -10.60 -2.95
C VAL A 58 25.76 -11.73 -2.00
N GLY A 59 25.55 -12.99 -2.43
CA GLY A 59 25.97 -14.18 -1.67
C GLY A 59 24.85 -15.18 -1.41
N GLN A 60 25.25 -16.46 -1.35
CA GLN A 60 24.38 -17.60 -1.04
C GLN A 60 24.34 -17.93 0.46
N ASP A 61 25.04 -17.14 1.27
CA ASP A 61 25.06 -17.31 2.72
C ASP A 61 23.65 -17.19 3.31
N GLU A 62 23.37 -18.03 4.29
CA GLU A 62 22.08 -18.05 4.96
C GLU A 62 21.73 -16.68 5.56
N ARG A 63 22.73 -16.00 6.14
CA ARG A 63 22.57 -14.65 6.71
C ARG A 63 22.12 -13.65 5.65
N GLY A 64 22.79 -13.60 4.50
CA GLY A 64 22.43 -12.71 3.39
C GLY A 64 21.02 -13.02 2.84
N ARG A 65 20.70 -14.31 2.68
CA ARG A 65 19.37 -14.78 2.28
C ARG A 65 18.28 -14.31 3.23
N LEU A 66 18.49 -14.43 4.54
CA LEU A 66 17.53 -13.98 5.56
C LEU A 66 17.36 -12.46 5.56
N MET A 67 18.43 -11.69 5.36
CA MET A 67 18.35 -10.23 5.26
C MET A 67 17.53 -9.80 4.04
N ARG A 68 17.78 -10.36 2.86
CA ARG A 68 16.99 -10.09 1.64
C ARG A 68 15.50 -10.38 1.85
N ARG A 69 15.18 -11.56 2.39
CA ARG A 69 13.79 -11.96 2.67
C ARG A 69 13.10 -11.04 3.67
N ASN A 70 13.80 -10.64 4.74
CA ASN A 70 13.22 -9.77 5.76
C ASN A 70 13.00 -8.34 5.26
N ILE A 71 13.89 -7.77 4.43
CA ILE A 71 13.67 -6.43 3.84
C ILE A 71 12.39 -6.42 3.01
N VAL A 72 12.23 -7.38 2.09
CA VAL A 72 11.04 -7.47 1.23
C VAL A 72 9.79 -7.76 2.06
N ARG A 73 9.88 -8.67 3.06
CA ARG A 73 8.77 -8.97 3.96
C ARG A 73 8.31 -7.74 4.73
N TYR A 74 9.22 -6.89 5.18
CA TYR A 74 8.86 -5.65 5.87
C TYR A 74 8.18 -4.63 4.97
N ALA A 75 8.59 -4.50 3.71
CA ALA A 75 7.87 -3.68 2.73
C ALA A 75 6.44 -4.20 2.50
N ILE A 76 6.27 -5.52 2.33
CA ILE A 76 4.95 -6.15 2.20
C ILE A 76 4.12 -5.95 3.48
N LEU A 77 4.74 -6.05 4.65
CA LEU A 77 4.04 -5.87 5.92
C LEU A 77 3.52 -4.43 6.07
N ALA A 78 4.33 -3.42 5.74
CA ALA A 78 3.89 -2.03 5.70
C ALA A 78 2.68 -1.86 4.76
N TYR A 79 2.78 -2.45 3.56
CA TYR A 79 1.70 -2.41 2.58
C TYR A 79 0.39 -3.04 3.08
N VAL A 80 0.46 -4.22 3.72
CA VAL A 80 -0.71 -4.90 4.28
C VAL A 80 -1.35 -4.09 5.42
N ILE A 81 -0.54 -3.47 6.29
CA ILE A 81 -1.03 -2.60 7.36
C ILE A 81 -1.77 -1.39 6.77
N THR A 82 -1.23 -0.76 5.73
CA THR A 82 -1.89 0.36 5.03
C THR A 82 -3.19 -0.08 4.37
N LEU A 83 -3.16 -1.17 3.59
CA LEU A 83 -4.34 -1.70 2.91
C LEU A 83 -5.44 -2.14 3.87
N LYS A 84 -5.11 -2.59 5.09
CA LYS A 84 -6.12 -2.93 6.11
C LYS A 84 -6.98 -1.72 6.51
N HIS A 85 -6.45 -0.50 6.42
CA HIS A 85 -7.19 0.73 6.75
C HIS A 85 -8.04 1.23 5.58
N VAL A 86 -7.62 0.99 4.34
CA VAL A 86 -8.27 1.53 3.12
C VAL A 86 -9.20 0.50 2.46
N SER A 87 -8.84 -0.78 2.45
CA SER A 87 -9.55 -1.84 1.74
C SER A 87 -10.35 -2.73 2.68
N VAL A 88 -11.68 -2.73 2.50
CA VAL A 88 -12.61 -3.60 3.24
C VAL A 88 -12.27 -5.08 3.04
N ARG A 89 -11.83 -5.48 1.84
CA ARG A 89 -11.47 -6.87 1.53
C ARG A 89 -10.26 -7.32 2.35
N VAL A 90 -9.23 -6.47 2.45
CA VAL A 90 -8.04 -6.77 3.26
C VAL A 90 -8.37 -6.77 4.74
N LYS A 91 -9.21 -5.82 5.20
CA LYS A 91 -9.71 -5.80 6.58
C LYS A 91 -10.48 -7.07 6.97
N LYS A 92 -11.30 -7.62 6.05
CA LYS A 92 -12.01 -8.89 6.25
C LYS A 92 -11.05 -10.10 6.28
N ARG A 93 -9.99 -10.08 5.46
CA ARG A 93 -8.98 -11.14 5.43
C ARG A 93 -8.05 -11.13 6.65
N PHE A 94 -7.70 -9.94 7.15
CA PHE A 94 -6.82 -9.75 8.30
C PHE A 94 -7.46 -8.87 9.39
N PRO A 95 -8.50 -9.35 10.10
CA PRO A 95 -9.19 -8.55 11.11
C PRO A 95 -8.28 -8.14 12.28
N THR A 96 -7.48 -9.08 12.79
CA THR A 96 -6.55 -8.85 13.90
C THR A 96 -5.09 -8.94 13.43
N LEU A 97 -4.15 -8.44 14.24
CA LEU A 97 -2.72 -8.63 13.96
C LEU A 97 -2.32 -10.11 13.97
N GLN A 98 -3.01 -10.95 14.74
CA GLN A 98 -2.77 -12.39 14.76
C GLN A 98 -2.91 -13.03 13.38
N HIS A 99 -3.93 -12.66 12.60
CA HIS A 99 -4.12 -13.19 11.25
C HIS A 99 -2.96 -12.85 10.30
N ILE A 100 -2.24 -11.75 10.56
CA ILE A 100 -1.05 -11.34 9.80
C ILE A 100 0.15 -12.21 10.20
N VAL A 101 0.24 -12.57 11.48
CA VAL A 101 1.26 -13.49 12.01
C VAL A 101 1.03 -14.90 11.49
N ASP A 102 -0.21 -15.40 11.55
CA ASP A 102 -0.58 -16.74 11.08
C ASP A 102 -0.35 -16.90 9.56
N ALA A 103 -0.49 -15.80 8.80
CA ALA A 103 -0.17 -15.75 7.38
C ALA A 103 1.35 -15.69 7.08
N GLY A 104 2.21 -15.63 8.10
CA GLY A 104 3.67 -15.57 7.96
C GLY A 104 4.23 -14.23 7.50
N ILE A 105 3.42 -13.16 7.50
CA ILE A 105 3.84 -11.82 7.06
C ILE A 105 4.56 -11.08 8.20
N MET A 106 4.12 -11.31 9.45
CA MET A 106 4.70 -10.74 10.67
C MET A 106 5.16 -11.87 11.60
N MET A 107 6.24 -11.65 12.35
CA MET A 107 6.65 -12.57 13.42
C MET A 107 5.96 -12.25 14.75
N GLU A 108 5.81 -13.23 15.64
CA GLU A 108 5.20 -13.02 16.97
C GLU A 108 5.98 -11.99 17.81
N SER A 109 7.30 -11.95 17.67
CA SER A 109 8.16 -10.95 18.33
C SER A 109 7.87 -9.53 17.82
N GLU A 110 7.60 -9.38 16.53
CA GLU A 110 7.31 -8.10 15.88
C GLU A 110 5.92 -7.60 16.27
N LYS A 111 4.94 -8.51 16.34
CA LYS A 111 3.59 -8.21 16.82
C LYS A 111 3.62 -7.60 18.22
N LYS A 112 4.37 -8.19 19.15
CA LYS A 112 4.53 -7.65 20.52
C LYS A 112 5.02 -6.20 20.51
N ILE A 113 5.98 -5.87 19.64
CA ILE A 113 6.52 -4.50 19.53
C ILE A 113 5.45 -3.55 18.98
N VAL A 114 4.67 -3.97 17.99
CA VAL A 114 3.56 -3.17 17.44
C VAL A 114 2.49 -2.93 18.50
N GLU A 115 2.09 -3.95 19.25
CA GLU A 115 1.09 -3.85 20.32
C GLU A 115 1.56 -2.94 21.47
N MET A 116 2.84 -3.05 21.86
CA MET A 116 3.46 -2.14 22.85
C MET A 116 3.48 -0.68 22.39
N MET A 117 3.54 -0.44 21.08
CA MET A 117 3.46 0.90 20.52
C MET A 117 2.01 1.37 20.37
N ASP A 118 1.07 0.46 20.07
CA ASP A 118 -0.36 0.74 19.95
C ASP A 118 -0.93 1.24 21.29
N SER A 119 -0.44 0.72 22.41
CA SER A 119 -0.82 1.21 23.75
C SER A 119 -0.39 2.65 24.01
N LYS A 120 0.64 3.15 23.32
CA LYS A 120 1.18 4.51 23.48
C LYS A 120 0.54 5.53 22.55
N SER A 121 0.07 5.11 21.38
CA SER A 121 -0.52 6.02 20.39
C SER A 121 -1.52 5.28 19.48
N PRO A 122 -2.71 5.85 19.22
CA PRO A 122 -3.70 5.23 18.35
C PRO A 122 -3.40 5.36 16.84
N MET A 123 -2.30 6.02 16.45
CA MET A 123 -1.99 6.27 15.04
C MET A 123 -1.53 4.98 14.32
N ALA A 124 -1.91 4.82 13.05
CA ALA A 124 -1.54 3.66 12.24
C ALA A 124 -0.02 3.56 12.03
N LYS A 125 0.56 2.39 12.34
CA LYS A 125 2.01 2.15 12.40
C LYS A 125 2.59 1.49 11.15
N TYR A 126 2.11 1.89 9.98
CA TYR A 126 2.63 1.37 8.70
C TYR A 126 4.11 1.72 8.47
N TRP A 127 4.60 2.78 9.10
CA TRP A 127 6.00 3.23 9.00
C TRP A 127 6.98 2.34 9.79
N MET A 128 6.51 1.56 10.77
CA MET A 128 7.39 0.77 11.63
C MET A 128 8.15 -0.32 10.86
N PRO A 129 7.50 -1.16 10.03
CA PRO A 129 8.22 -2.11 9.18
C PRO A 129 9.23 -1.46 8.25
N LEU A 130 8.94 -0.27 7.69
CA LEU A 130 9.88 0.46 6.85
C LEU A 130 11.15 0.87 7.62
N VAL A 131 11.00 1.32 8.87
CA VAL A 131 12.15 1.62 9.74
C VAL A 131 12.96 0.35 10.06
N TRP A 132 12.30 -0.79 10.27
CA TRP A 132 13.00 -2.06 10.47
C TRP A 132 13.77 -2.50 9.23
N ALA A 133 13.20 -2.32 8.03
CA ALA A 133 13.89 -2.57 6.76
C ALA A 133 15.14 -1.71 6.61
N THR A 134 15.03 -0.40 6.87
CA THR A 134 16.16 0.55 6.88
C THR A 134 17.26 0.10 7.85
N ASN A 135 16.90 -0.36 9.04
CA ASN A 135 17.86 -0.86 10.02
C ASN A 135 18.59 -2.14 9.54
N ILE A 136 17.91 -3.02 8.80
CA ILE A 136 18.56 -4.19 8.19
C ILE A 136 19.55 -3.75 7.10
N ILE A 137 19.18 -2.81 6.24
CA ILE A 137 20.06 -2.28 5.18
C ILE A 137 21.32 -1.66 5.79
N ASN A 138 21.16 -0.81 6.80
CA ASN A 138 22.28 -0.19 7.51
C ASN A 138 23.18 -1.23 8.21
N ARG A 139 22.59 -2.33 8.70
CA ARG A 139 23.35 -3.45 9.25
C ARG A 139 24.12 -4.19 8.14
N ALA A 140 23.48 -4.48 7.01
CA ALA A 140 24.13 -5.13 5.86
C ALA A 140 25.34 -4.34 5.37
N ARG A 141 25.25 -3.00 5.37
CA ARG A 141 26.38 -2.14 5.05
C ARG A 141 27.51 -2.26 6.07
N ARG A 142 27.22 -2.21 7.37
CA ARG A 142 28.22 -2.38 8.44
C ARG A 142 28.90 -3.75 8.42
N ASP A 143 28.15 -4.79 8.05
CA ASP A 143 28.66 -6.14 7.88
C ASP A 143 29.45 -6.35 6.57
N ASN A 144 29.69 -5.28 5.79
CA ASN A 144 30.33 -5.32 4.47
C ASN A 144 29.65 -6.24 3.45
N LEU A 145 28.36 -6.55 3.63
CA LEU A 145 27.57 -7.30 2.65
C LEU A 145 27.13 -6.42 1.47
N ILE A 146 26.97 -5.11 1.72
CA ILE A 146 26.74 -4.11 0.68
C ILE A 146 28.05 -3.36 0.44
N MET A 147 28.54 -3.44 -0.80
CA MET A 147 29.87 -2.95 -1.16
C MET A 147 29.94 -1.43 -1.32
N SER A 148 28.86 -0.79 -1.76
CA SER A 148 28.81 0.64 -2.09
C SER A 148 27.73 1.38 -1.31
N ASP A 149 28.05 2.56 -0.81
CA ASP A 149 27.09 3.46 -0.17
C ASP A 149 26.03 3.96 -1.15
N GLN A 150 26.34 4.00 -2.45
CA GLN A 150 25.35 4.36 -3.48
C GLN A 150 24.20 3.33 -3.53
N LEU A 151 24.51 2.04 -3.38
CA LEU A 151 23.48 0.99 -3.34
C LEU A 151 22.60 1.13 -2.11
N VAL A 152 23.17 1.53 -0.97
CA VAL A 152 22.39 1.84 0.24
C VAL A 152 21.44 3.00 -0.03
N GLN A 153 21.91 4.09 -0.64
CA GLN A 153 21.05 5.22 -0.97
C GLN A 153 19.92 4.83 -1.93
N THR A 154 20.20 4.04 -2.96
CA THR A 154 19.17 3.52 -3.88
C THR A 154 18.13 2.68 -3.14
N LEU A 155 18.55 1.79 -2.24
CA LEU A 155 17.61 0.97 -1.46
C LEU A 155 16.74 1.81 -0.51
N LEU A 156 17.32 2.83 0.12
CA LEU A 156 16.57 3.73 1.00
C LEU A 156 15.60 4.61 0.22
N PHE A 157 15.99 5.04 -0.98
CA PHE A 157 15.11 5.77 -1.91
C PHE A 157 13.91 4.91 -2.32
N GLU A 158 14.14 3.67 -2.75
CA GLU A 158 13.06 2.73 -3.11
C GLU A 158 12.14 2.43 -1.93
N LEU A 159 12.68 2.27 -0.71
CA LEU A 159 11.87 2.12 0.50
C LEU A 159 11.05 3.37 0.82
N SER A 160 11.54 4.56 0.46
CA SER A 160 10.81 5.81 0.66
C SER A 160 9.67 6.00 -0.35
N GLU A 161 9.81 5.49 -1.57
CA GLU A 161 8.72 5.43 -2.56
C GLU A 161 7.56 4.53 -2.11
N HIS A 162 7.82 3.60 -1.19
CA HIS A 162 6.79 2.71 -0.63
C HIS A 162 6.02 3.33 0.57
N ARG A 163 6.31 4.58 0.92
CA ARG A 163 5.66 5.31 2.03
C ARG A 163 4.39 6.02 1.59
#